data_AF-W4RQ14-F1
#
_entry.id   AF-W4RQ14-F1
#
_cell.length_a   1.000
_cell.length_b   1.000
_cell.length_c   1.000
_cell.angle_alpha   90.00
_cell.angle_beta   90.00
_cell.angle_gamma   90.00
#
_symmetry.space_group_name_H-M   'P 1'
#
loop_
_entity.id
_entity.type
_entity.pdbx_description
1 polymer ?
#
loop_
_entity_poly.entity_id
_entity_poly.type
_entity_poly.pdbx_seq_one_letter_code
_entity_poly.pdbx_strand_id
1 'polypeptide(L)'
;MRKAVLPLIIMLAGCSGAESPPPESEPFSGEKQQTETQSSKENSESKVKLDAPHISQLPELERGCEVTTLAMLLQHAGQDVGKMELSKEIDRVPFEKDGMRGHPSEGFVGNMKTMDKPGLGVYHGPVAELGEA
;
A
#
# COMPACT_ATOMS: atom_id res chain seq x y z
N MET A 1 20.38 63.45 -0.84
CA MET A 1 20.41 63.41 -2.32
C MET A 1 20.27 61.96 -2.75
N ARG A 2 19.13 61.62 -3.38
CA ARG A 2 18.84 60.30 -3.92
C ARG A 2 19.64 60.13 -5.22
N LYS A 3 20.39 59.03 -5.39
CA LYS A 3 20.87 58.63 -6.73
C LYS A 3 20.39 57.22 -7.01
N ALA A 4 19.74 57.13 -8.16
CA ALA A 4 18.92 56.04 -8.61
C ALA A 4 19.74 54.89 -9.18
N VAL A 5 19.08 53.74 -9.13
CA VAL A 5 19.42 52.44 -9.72
C VAL A 5 19.16 52.49 -11.23
N LEU A 6 19.89 51.68 -12.02
CA LEU A 6 19.38 51.17 -13.29
C LEU A 6 19.94 49.76 -13.54
N PRO A 7 19.13 48.68 -13.46
CA PRO A 7 19.52 47.35 -13.89
C PRO A 7 19.16 47.19 -15.37
N LEU A 8 20.05 46.52 -16.10
CA LEU A 8 19.90 46.22 -17.51
C LEU A 8 18.79 45.17 -17.70
N ILE A 9 17.68 45.60 -18.32
CA ILE A 9 16.54 44.75 -18.71
C ILE A 9 16.85 44.14 -20.08
N ILE A 10 16.92 42.82 -20.16
CA ILE A 10 16.87 42.10 -21.44
C ILE A 10 15.47 41.50 -21.57
N MET A 11 14.66 42.14 -22.41
CA MET A 11 13.36 41.67 -22.87
C MET A 11 13.55 40.65 -23.99
N LEU A 12 12.98 39.46 -23.83
CA LEU A 12 12.62 38.59 -24.96
C LEU A 12 11.13 38.24 -24.84
N ALA A 13 10.40 38.58 -25.90
CA ALA A 13 9.00 38.28 -26.17
C ALA A 13 8.69 36.80 -25.89
N GLY A 14 7.52 36.39 -25.38
CA GLY A 14 6.18 36.90 -25.60
C GLY A 14 5.41 35.87 -26.43
N CYS A 15 4.69 34.97 -25.75
CA CYS A 15 3.59 34.20 -26.34
C CYS A 15 2.40 34.24 -25.36
N SER A 16 1.29 34.79 -25.85
CA SER A 16 0.00 34.91 -25.19
C SER A 16 -0.79 33.62 -25.36
N GLY A 17 -1.53 33.22 -24.33
CA GLY A 17 -2.49 32.11 -24.39
C GLY A 17 -3.35 32.09 -23.13
N ALA A 18 -4.62 32.45 -23.30
CA ALA A 18 -5.64 32.48 -22.25
C ALA A 18 -6.12 31.06 -21.88
N GLU A 19 -6.47 30.90 -20.60
CA GLU A 19 -7.46 30.01 -19.97
C GLU A 19 -7.60 28.55 -20.44
N SER A 20 -7.36 27.58 -19.55
CA SER A 20 -8.22 26.38 -19.34
C SER A 20 -7.82 25.64 -18.05
N PRO A 21 -8.78 25.19 -17.22
CA PRO A 21 -8.50 24.38 -16.03
C PRO A 21 -7.88 23.02 -16.39
N PRO A 22 -7.19 22.35 -15.44
CA PRO A 22 -6.51 21.09 -15.68
C PRO A 22 -7.51 20.01 -16.14
N PRO A 23 -7.11 19.15 -17.10
CA PRO A 23 -8.00 18.18 -17.72
C PRO A 23 -8.51 17.16 -16.70
N GLU A 24 -9.83 16.95 -16.74
CA GLU A 24 -10.54 15.87 -16.08
C GLU A 24 -9.93 14.52 -16.49
N SER A 25 -9.98 13.55 -15.57
CA SER A 25 -9.47 12.20 -15.77
C SER A 25 -10.14 11.54 -16.97
N GLU A 26 -9.38 11.38 -18.06
CA GLU A 26 -9.77 10.53 -19.17
C GLU A 26 -9.81 9.07 -18.72
N PRO A 27 -10.90 8.33 -19.00
CA PRO A 27 -10.99 6.91 -18.71
C PRO A 27 -10.08 6.11 -19.66
N PHE A 28 -9.41 5.11 -19.10
CA PHE A 28 -8.61 4.13 -19.82
C PHE A 28 -9.46 3.47 -20.93
N SER A 29 -9.20 3.87 -22.18
CA SER A 29 -9.77 3.27 -23.38
C SER A 29 -9.02 1.97 -23.69
N GLY A 30 -9.58 0.85 -23.25
CA GLY A 30 -9.31 -0.49 -23.78
C GLY A 30 -10.53 -0.95 -24.56
N GLU A 31 -10.31 -1.45 -25.78
CA GLU A 31 -11.31 -1.78 -26.80
C GLU A 31 -12.55 -2.55 -26.31
N LYS A 32 -13.72 -2.10 -26.78
CA LYS A 32 -14.99 -2.82 -26.73
C LYS A 32 -14.94 -4.07 -27.59
N GLN A 33 -15.24 -5.22 -26.98
CA GLN A 33 -15.96 -6.28 -27.68
C GLN A 33 -17.15 -6.73 -26.83
N GLN A 34 -18.34 -6.36 -27.30
CA GLN A 34 -19.60 -6.89 -26.79
C GLN A 34 -19.75 -8.34 -27.25
N THR A 35 -20.08 -9.23 -26.32
CA THR A 35 -20.84 -10.46 -26.62
C THR A 35 -21.81 -10.69 -25.47
N GLU A 36 -23.05 -10.99 -25.87
CA GLU A 36 -24.26 -10.99 -25.06
C GLU A 36 -24.32 -12.15 -24.05
N THR A 37 -24.83 -11.81 -22.87
CA THR A 37 -25.79 -12.52 -22.01
C THR A 37 -25.60 -14.03 -21.77
N GLN A 38 -25.13 -14.38 -20.57
CA GLN A 38 -25.75 -15.47 -19.80
C GLN A 38 -25.96 -15.06 -18.34
N SER A 39 -27.23 -15.19 -17.94
CA SER A 39 -27.76 -14.98 -16.60
C SER A 39 -27.04 -15.88 -15.59
N SER A 40 -26.25 -15.29 -14.70
CA SER A 40 -25.92 -15.88 -13.41
C SER A 40 -26.65 -15.08 -12.34
N LYS A 41 -27.68 -15.71 -11.78
CA LYS A 41 -28.36 -15.38 -10.52
C LYS A 41 -27.41 -14.65 -9.57
N GLU A 42 -27.64 -13.37 -9.40
CA GLU A 42 -26.87 -12.48 -8.52
C GLU A 42 -27.04 -13.01 -7.09
N ASN A 43 -26.04 -13.75 -6.59
CA ASN A 43 -25.89 -13.96 -5.17
C ASN A 43 -25.50 -12.57 -4.63
N SER A 44 -26.48 -11.79 -4.19
CA SER A 44 -26.22 -10.47 -3.60
C SER A 44 -25.32 -10.70 -2.39
N GLU A 45 -24.02 -10.47 -2.55
CA GLU A 45 -23.06 -10.65 -1.47
C GLU A 45 -23.51 -9.76 -0.31
N SER A 46 -23.91 -10.40 0.80
CA SER A 46 -24.25 -9.70 2.02
C SER A 46 -22.99 -9.00 2.52
N LYS A 47 -22.94 -7.67 2.38
CA LYS A 47 -21.84 -6.88 2.91
C LYS A 47 -21.86 -6.95 4.44
N VAL A 48 -20.81 -7.50 5.04
CA VAL A 48 -20.61 -7.52 6.48
C VAL A 48 -19.68 -6.38 6.85
N LYS A 49 -20.07 -5.55 7.82
CA LYS A 49 -19.18 -4.56 8.44
C LYS A 49 -18.61 -5.18 9.71
N LEU A 50 -17.30 -5.27 9.79
CA LEU A 50 -16.61 -5.71 11.00
C LEU A 50 -16.37 -4.52 11.91
N ASP A 51 -16.69 -4.66 13.19
CA ASP A 51 -16.30 -3.71 14.24
C ASP A 51 -14.99 -4.19 14.87
N ALA A 52 -13.90 -4.01 14.13
CA ALA A 52 -12.56 -4.40 14.55
C ALA A 52 -11.82 -3.22 15.21
N PRO A 53 -10.98 -3.47 16.22
CA PRO A 53 -10.17 -2.41 16.81
C PRO A 53 -9.23 -1.81 15.77
N HIS A 54 -8.99 -0.50 15.87
CA HIS A 54 -8.00 0.16 15.05
C HIS A 54 -6.61 0.09 15.70
N ILE A 55 -5.64 -0.50 15.00
CA ILE A 55 -4.26 -0.60 15.46
C ILE A 55 -3.35 0.04 14.40
N SER A 56 -2.59 1.06 14.79
CA SER A 56 -1.54 1.63 13.92
C SER A 56 -0.36 0.67 13.84
N GLN A 57 0.23 0.47 12.65
CA GLN A 57 1.51 -0.27 12.54
C GLN A 57 2.70 0.53 13.08
N LEU A 58 2.65 1.86 12.94
CA LEU A 58 3.71 2.79 13.34
C LEU A 58 3.57 3.16 14.82
N PRO A 59 4.69 3.53 15.48
CA PRO A 59 6.05 3.66 14.93
C PRO A 59 6.87 2.35 14.86
N GLU A 60 6.36 1.25 15.39
CA GLU A 60 7.17 0.06 15.68
C GLU A 60 7.49 -0.80 14.46
N LEU A 61 6.59 -0.83 13.46
CA LEU A 61 6.70 -1.68 12.27
C LEU A 61 6.43 -0.86 11.00
N GLU A 62 7.50 -0.36 10.36
CA GLU A 62 7.37 0.41 9.12
C GLU A 62 6.85 -0.43 7.94
N ARG A 63 7.00 -1.77 7.98
CA ARG A 63 6.40 -2.73 7.03
C ARG A 63 5.55 -3.80 7.74
N GLY A 64 4.76 -3.39 8.74
CA GLY A 64 3.96 -4.30 9.55
C GLY A 64 2.50 -4.41 9.14
N CYS A 65 2.11 -4.00 7.93
CA CYS A 65 0.69 -3.89 7.56
C CYS A 65 -0.04 -5.23 7.65
N GLU A 66 0.59 -6.34 7.27
CA GLU A 66 0.00 -7.68 7.29
C GLU A 66 -0.25 -8.16 8.72
N VAL A 67 0.79 -8.17 9.57
CA VAL A 67 0.66 -8.61 10.98
C VAL A 67 -0.18 -7.66 11.82
N THR A 68 -0.22 -6.37 11.48
CA THR A 68 -1.10 -5.40 12.16
C THR A 68 -2.57 -5.64 11.78
N THR A 69 -2.84 -5.89 10.50
CA THR A 69 -4.19 -6.24 10.04
C THR A 69 -4.65 -7.57 10.62
N LEU A 70 -3.76 -8.56 10.68
CA LEU A 70 -4.06 -9.83 11.33
C LEU A 70 -4.39 -9.65 12.81
N ALA A 71 -3.64 -8.82 13.55
CA ALA A 71 -3.97 -8.50 14.94
C ALA A 71 -5.38 -7.89 15.07
N MET A 72 -5.76 -6.96 14.19
CA MET A 72 -7.11 -6.38 14.20
C MET A 72 -8.20 -7.45 13.96
N LEU A 73 -7.97 -8.37 13.03
CA LEU A 73 -8.91 -9.45 12.73
C LEU A 73 -9.02 -10.47 13.87
N LEU A 74 -7.90 -10.86 14.47
CA LEU A 74 -7.86 -11.80 15.59
C LEU A 74 -8.51 -11.20 16.84
N GLN A 75 -8.26 -9.93 17.14
CA GLN A 75 -8.94 -9.23 18.24
C GLN A 75 -10.45 -9.10 18.00
N HIS A 76 -10.87 -8.85 16.76
CA HIS A 76 -12.29 -8.89 16.41
C HIS A 76 -12.92 -10.28 16.63
N ALA A 77 -12.15 -11.35 16.41
CA ALA A 77 -12.54 -12.73 16.69
C ALA A 77 -12.45 -13.14 18.18
N GLY A 78 -12.07 -12.22 19.07
CA GLY A 78 -11.98 -12.44 20.52
C GLY A 78 -10.63 -12.95 21.02
N GLN A 79 -9.58 -12.95 20.18
CA GLN A 79 -8.22 -13.33 20.56
C GLN A 79 -7.41 -12.10 21.01
N ASP A 80 -6.86 -12.13 22.22
CA ASP A 80 -6.04 -11.03 22.76
C ASP A 80 -4.58 -11.18 22.31
N VAL A 81 -4.32 -10.86 21.04
CA VAL A 81 -2.97 -10.92 20.44
C VAL A 81 -2.60 -9.59 19.79
N GLY A 82 -1.34 -9.17 19.95
CA GLY A 82 -0.84 -7.89 19.47
C GLY A 82 0.03 -8.00 18.21
N LYS A 83 0.09 -6.92 17.42
CA LYS A 83 0.98 -6.82 16.23
C LYS A 83 2.45 -7.17 16.53
N MET A 84 2.92 -6.86 17.74
CA MET A 84 4.32 -7.08 18.13
C MET A 84 4.62 -8.54 18.43
N GLU A 85 3.61 -9.30 18.86
CA GLU A 85 3.70 -10.75 19.07
C GLU A 85 3.72 -11.45 17.71
N LEU A 86 2.71 -11.17 16.87
CA LEU A 86 2.63 -11.69 15.50
C LEU A 86 3.87 -11.33 14.66
N SER A 87 4.46 -10.14 14.85
CA SER A 87 5.70 -9.77 14.15
C SER A 87 6.89 -10.67 14.48
N LYS A 88 6.91 -11.29 15.66
CA LYS A 88 7.98 -12.20 16.10
C LYS A 88 7.72 -13.63 15.63
N GLU A 89 6.44 -14.00 15.53
CA GLU A 89 6.00 -15.35 15.23
C GLU A 89 5.87 -15.63 13.74
N ILE A 90 5.61 -14.61 12.91
CA ILE A 90 5.57 -14.79 11.46
C ILE A 90 6.88 -15.40 10.94
N ASP A 91 6.76 -16.42 10.09
CA ASP A 91 7.88 -17.01 9.39
C ASP A 91 8.63 -15.95 8.57
N ARG A 92 9.94 -16.12 8.42
CA ARG A 92 10.82 -15.12 7.80
C ARG A 92 11.79 -15.76 6.84
N VAL A 93 12.00 -15.05 5.73
CA VAL A 93 13.06 -15.35 4.76
C VAL A 93 13.97 -14.13 4.59
N PRO A 94 15.27 -14.35 4.31
CA PRO A 94 16.19 -13.24 4.07
C PRO A 94 15.74 -12.41 2.87
N PHE A 95 16.07 -11.11 2.86
CA PHE A 95 15.81 -10.26 1.69
C PHE A 95 16.54 -10.79 0.44
N GLU A 96 17.79 -11.21 0.65
CA GLU A 96 18.63 -11.87 -0.34
C GLU A 96 19.61 -12.82 0.35
N LYS A 97 19.87 -13.97 -0.27
CA LYS A 97 20.88 -14.94 0.14
C LYS A 97 21.46 -15.61 -1.10
N ASP A 98 22.79 -15.61 -1.22
CA ASP A 98 23.52 -16.22 -2.33
C ASP A 98 23.05 -15.75 -3.73
N GLY A 99 22.71 -14.46 -3.84
CA GLY A 99 22.20 -13.84 -5.08
C GLY A 99 20.73 -14.15 -5.40
N MET A 100 20.03 -14.90 -4.54
CA MET A 100 18.61 -15.19 -4.67
C MET A 100 17.79 -14.36 -3.68
N ARG A 101 16.72 -13.73 -4.15
CA ARG A 101 15.80 -12.95 -3.31
C ARG A 101 14.84 -13.88 -2.57
N GLY A 102 14.52 -13.55 -1.33
CA GLY A 102 13.48 -14.26 -0.58
C GLY A 102 12.12 -14.11 -1.25
N HIS A 103 11.33 -15.19 -1.23
CA HIS A 103 9.99 -15.21 -1.82
C HIS A 103 8.92 -15.01 -0.73
N PRO A 104 7.97 -14.07 -0.90
CA PRO A 104 6.98 -13.75 0.14
C PRO A 104 5.95 -14.85 0.42
N SER A 105 5.88 -15.89 -0.42
CA SER A 105 5.06 -17.08 -0.12
C SER A 105 5.68 -18.00 0.93
N GLU A 106 6.98 -17.85 1.22
CA GLU A 106 7.70 -18.68 2.20
C GLU A 106 7.78 -18.01 3.57
N GLY A 107 7.52 -16.70 3.65
CA GLY A 107 7.57 -15.93 4.88
C GLY A 107 7.78 -14.44 4.61
N PHE A 108 7.84 -13.66 5.69
CA PHE A 108 8.15 -12.24 5.61
C PHE A 108 9.58 -12.02 5.10
N VAL A 109 9.70 -11.31 3.99
CA VAL A 109 10.96 -11.09 3.30
C VAL A 109 11.69 -9.89 3.91
N GLY A 110 12.79 -10.15 4.61
CA GLY A 110 13.72 -9.14 5.11
C GLY A 110 13.24 -8.39 6.35
N ASN A 111 13.47 -7.07 6.39
CA ASN A 111 13.26 -6.25 7.57
C ASN A 111 11.84 -5.66 7.63
N MET A 112 11.10 -6.06 8.66
CA MET A 112 9.76 -5.53 8.95
C MET A 112 9.77 -4.18 9.68
N LYS A 113 10.81 -3.93 10.49
CA LYS A 113 10.82 -2.83 11.46
C LYS A 113 11.10 -1.47 10.83
N THR A 114 12.09 -1.39 9.94
CA THR A 114 12.66 -0.11 9.49
C THR A 114 12.92 -0.08 7.98
N MET A 115 12.71 1.07 7.36
CA MET A 115 12.86 1.32 5.93
C MET A 115 14.32 1.49 5.50
N ASP A 116 15.21 1.82 6.44
CA ASP A 116 16.66 1.91 6.24
C ASP A 116 17.32 0.54 5.99
N LYS A 117 16.60 -0.56 6.26
CA LYS A 117 17.03 -1.93 6.00
C LYS A 117 16.19 -2.58 4.90
N PRO A 118 16.80 -3.47 4.08
CA PRO A 118 16.06 -4.16 3.02
C PRO A 118 14.93 -5.02 3.59
N GLY A 119 13.73 -4.84 3.04
CA GLY A 119 12.53 -5.58 3.41
C GLY A 119 11.44 -5.37 2.36
N LEU A 120 10.48 -6.31 2.30
CA LEU A 120 9.40 -6.27 1.32
C LEU A 120 8.03 -6.45 1.98
N GLY A 121 7.74 -7.66 2.49
CA GLY A 121 6.40 -8.03 2.98
C GLY A 121 6.23 -9.54 2.99
N VAL A 122 4.99 -10.00 3.11
CA VAL A 122 4.61 -11.42 3.12
C VAL A 122 3.30 -11.63 2.35
N TYR A 123 3.13 -12.80 1.73
CA TYR A 123 1.87 -13.16 1.07
C TYR A 123 0.88 -13.84 2.03
N HIS A 124 -0.34 -14.06 1.54
CA HIS A 124 -1.44 -14.55 2.34
C HIS A 124 -1.19 -15.94 2.98
N GLY A 125 -0.35 -16.80 2.39
CA GLY A 125 -0.08 -18.15 2.88
C GLY A 125 0.48 -18.15 4.31
N PRO A 126 1.71 -17.65 4.53
CA PRO A 126 2.30 -17.56 5.87
C PRO A 126 1.47 -16.74 6.87
N VAL A 127 0.71 -15.74 6.38
CA VAL A 127 -0.18 -14.94 7.24
C VAL A 127 -1.38 -15.75 7.72
N ALA A 128 -1.97 -16.58 6.85
CA ALA A 128 -3.07 -17.46 7.22
C ALA A 128 -2.60 -18.55 8.19
N GLU A 129 -1.45 -19.17 7.92
CA GLU A 129 -0.83 -20.16 8.82
C GLU A 129 -0.59 -19.58 10.22
N LEU A 130 -0.08 -18.34 10.30
CA LEU A 130 0.08 -17.65 11.59
C LEU A 130 -1.26 -17.37 12.30
N GLY A 131 -2.32 -17.08 11.56
CA GLY A 131 -3.65 -16.80 12.12
C GLY A 131 -4.41 -18.04 12.61
N GLU A 132 -4.00 -19.24 12.18
CA GLU A 132 -4.60 -20.52 12.54
C GLU A 132 -3.82 -21.28 13.63
N ALA A 133 -2.63 -20.79 14.01
CA ALA A 133 -1.75 -21.38 15.03
C ALA A 133 -2.28 -21.24 16.46
#